data_AF-A0AB36B295-F1
#
_entry.id   AF-A0AB36B295-F1
#
_cell.length_a   1.000
_cell.length_b   1.000
_cell.length_c   1.000
_cell.angle_alpha   90.00
_cell.angle_beta   90.00
_cell.angle_gamma   90.00
#
_symmetry.space_group_name_H-M   'P 1'
#
loop_
_entity.id
_entity.type
_entity.pdbx_description
1 polymer ?
#
loop_
_entity_poly.entity_id
_entity_poly.type
_entity_poly.pdbx_seq_one_letter_code
_entity_poly.pdbx_strand_id
1 'polypeptide(L)' 'MELVPNHRNALYLYYYEGYSIREISRLMNARENTVKSWMRRGKQELRSLLGGEEDA' A
#
# COMPACT_ATOMS: atom_id res chain seq x y z
N MET A 1 -4.72 11.72 2.92
CA MET A 1 -4.73 10.77 1.78
C MET A 1 -6.06 10.03 1.78
N GLU A 2 -6.92 10.33 0.80
CA GLU A 2 -8.16 9.60 0.51
C GLU A 2 -7.84 8.26 -0.17
N LEU A 3 -7.27 7.35 0.61
CA LEU A 3 -7.01 5.98 0.20
C LEU A 3 -7.84 5.06 1.09
N VAL A 4 -8.22 3.89 0.57
CA VAL A 4 -8.78 2.82 1.40
C VAL A 4 -7.84 2.57 2.58
N PRO A 5 -8.32 2.51 3.83
CA PRO A 5 -7.46 2.48 5.01
C PRO A 5 -6.33 1.44 4.95
N ASN A 6 -6.62 0.24 4.44
CA ASN A 6 -5.61 -0.82 4.34
C ASN A 6 -4.55 -0.55 3.27
N HIS A 7 -4.90 0.12 2.17
CA HIS A 7 -3.94 0.53 1.13
C HIS A 7 -2.98 1.59 1.68
N ARG A 8 -3.53 2.62 2.34
CA ARG A 8 -2.75 3.66 2.99
C ARG A 8 -1.82 3.10 4.05
N ASN A 9 -2.35 2.28 4.96
CA ASN A 9 -1.59 1.74 6.08
C ASN A 9 -0.45 0.84 5.60
N ALA A 10 -0.69 -0.02 4.60
CA ALA A 10 0.37 -0.85 4.03
C ALA A 10 1.49 -0.02 3.38
N LEU A 11 1.14 1.06 2.67
CA LEU A 11 2.13 1.96 2.09
C LEU A 11 2.87 2.78 3.14
N TYR A 12 2.16 3.29 4.15
CA TYR A 12 2.72 4.08 5.24
C TYR A 12 3.74 3.25 6.04
N LEU A 13 3.33 2.06 6.50
CA LEU A 13 4.20 1.17 7.26
C LEU A 13 5.45 0.75 6.48
N TYR A 14 5.34 0.59 5.16
CA TYR A 14 6.48 0.21 4.32
C TYR A 14 7.42 1.38 4.03
N TYR A 15 6.90 2.49 3.49
CA TYR A 15 7.72 3.59 2.98
C TYR A 15 8.15 4.60 4.05
N TYR A 16 7.34 4.79 5.09
CA TYR A 16 7.61 5.78 6.13
C TYR A 16 8.17 5.14 7.41
N GLU A 17 7.60 4.01 7.83
CA GLU A 17 8.06 3.30 9.05
C GLU A 17 9.14 2.23 8.75
N GLY A 18 9.37 1.88 7.48
CA GLY A 18 10.43 0.98 7.07
C GLY A 18 10.18 -0.51 7.36
N TYR A 19 8.95 -0.91 7.69
CA TYR A 19 8.62 -2.31 7.96
C TYR A 19 8.66 -3.17 6.69
N SER A 20 9.10 -4.42 6.83
CA SER A 20 9.00 -5.42 5.79
C SER A 20 7.55 -5.88 5.58
N ILE A 21 7.25 -6.44 4.40
CA ILE A 21 5.93 -7.02 4.08
C ILE A 21 5.53 -8.09 5.11
N ARG A 22 6.49 -8.87 5.61
CA ARG A 22 6.26 -9.89 6.63
C ARG A 22 5.82 -9.27 7.94
N GLU A 23 6.47 -8.22 8.41
CA GLU A 23 6.10 -7.51 9.64
C GLU A 23 4.74 -6.84 9.50
N ILE A 24 4.49 -6.17 8.37
CA ILE A 24 3.19 -5.55 8.07
C ILE A 24 2.06 -6.60 8.07
N SER A 25 2.32 -7.78 7.51
CA SER A 25 1.33 -8.88 7.49
C SER A 25 0.92 -9.32 8.90
N ARG A 26 1.88 -9.34 9.84
CA ARG A 26 1.63 -9.64 11.26
C ARG A 26 0.89 -8.49 11.94
N LEU A 27 1.33 -7.25 11.75
CA LEU A 27 0.74 -6.05 12.35
C LEU A 27 -0.72 -5.84 11.91
N MET A 28 -1.01 -6.10 10.64
CA MET A 28 -2.34 -5.90 10.06
C MET A 28 -3.21 -7.16 10.08
N ASN A 29 -2.73 -8.26 10.69
CA ASN A 29 -3.40 -9.56 10.70
C ASN A 29 -3.89 -10.01 9.31
N ALA A 30 -3.00 -9.98 8.33
CA ALA A 30 -3.29 -10.27 6.94
C ALA A 30 -2.22 -11.18 6.32
N ARG A 31 -2.53 -11.83 5.18
CA ARG A 31 -1.52 -12.60 4.44
C ARG A 31 -0.55 -11.65 3.74
N GLU A 32 0.72 -12.04 3.60
CA GLU A 32 1.73 -11.25 2.85
C GLU A 32 1.27 -10.91 1.42
N ASN A 33 0.55 -11.83 0.74
CA ASN A 33 -0.02 -11.57 -0.59
C ASN A 33 -1.13 -10.51 -0.57
N THR A 34 -1.90 -10.42 0.51
CA THR A 34 -2.90 -9.38 0.71
C THR A 34 -2.23 -8.03 0.89
N VAL A 35 -1.16 -7.96 1.69
CA VAL A 35 -0.36 -6.73 1.87
C VAL A 35 0.22 -6.27 0.53
N LYS A 36 0.83 -7.17 -0.25
CA LYS A 36 1.33 -6.85 -1.61
C LYS A 36 0.22 -6.30 -2.51
N SER A 37 -0.96 -6.89 -2.46
CA SER A 37 -2.13 -6.44 -3.25
C SER A 37 -2.61 -5.07 -2.82
N TRP A 38 -2.65 -4.78 -1.52
CA TRP A 38 -2.97 -3.47 -0.98
C TRP A 38 -1.96 -2.40 -1.40
N MET A 39 -0.67 -2.71 -1.36
CA MET A 39 0.37 -1.79 -1.82
C MET A 39 0.28 -1.51 -3.33
N ARG A 40 -0.01 -2.54 -4.15
CA ARG A 40 -0.21 -2.35 -5.59
C ARG A 40 -1.39 -1.44 -5.87
N ARG A 41 -2.57 -1.75 -5.30
CA ARG A 41 -3.78 -0.93 -5.48
C ARG A 41 -3.62 0.47 -4.91
N GLY A 42 -3.01 0.61 -3.73
CA GLY A 42 -2.72 1.91 -3.13
C GLY A 42 -1.80 2.78 -3.99
N LYS A 43 -0.80 2.20 -4.66
CA LYS A 43 0.03 2.94 -5.62
C LYS A 43 -0.76 3.38 -6.86
N GLN A 44 -1.67 2.53 -7.35
CA GLN A 44 -2.55 2.89 -8.47
C GLN A 44 -3.50 4.03 -8.07
N GLU A 45 -4.16 3.93 -6.92
CA GLU A 45 -5.03 4.99 -6.38
C GLU A 45 -4.25 6.30 -6.18
N LEU A 46 -3.03 6.25 -5.62
CA LEU A 46 -2.17 7.43 -5.49
C LEU A 46 -1.82 8.05 -6.84
N ARG A 47 -1.50 7.24 -7.85
CA ARG A 47 -1.21 7.74 -9.20
C ARG A 47 -2.43 8.42 -9.80
N SER A 48 -3.61 7.82 -9.70
CA SER A 48 -4.86 8.41 -10.18
C SER A 48 -5.17 9.73 -9.46
N LEU A 49 -4.95 9.82 -8.15
CA LEU A 49 -5.15 11.06 -7.38
C LEU A 49 -4.15 12.17 -7.75
N LEU A 50 -2.91 11.80 -8.11
CA LEU A 50 -1.85 12.74 -8.45
C LEU A 50 -1.82 13.08 -9.96
N GLY A 51 -2.76 12.56 -10.76
CA GLY A 51 -2.82 12.81 -12.20
C GLY A 51 -1.68 12.16 -13.00
N GLY A 52 -1.04 11.12 -12.48
CA GLY A 52 0.00 10.39 -13.20
C GLY A 52 -0.61 9.45 -14.23
N GLU A 53 -0.39 9.74 -15.52
CA GLU A 53 -0.70 8.84 -16.63
C GLU A 53 0.08 7.52 -16.48
N GLU A 54 -0.52 6.40 -16.91
CA GLU A 54 0.21 5.13 -17.00
C GLU A 54 1.29 5.28 -18.06
N ASP A 55 2.57 5.18 -17.67
CA ASP A 55 3.62 4.81 -18.62
C ASP A 55 3.22 3.44 -19.19
N ALA A 56 2.71 3.46 -20.42
CA ALA A 56 2.21 2.31 -21.18
C ALA A 56 3.28 1.25 -21.46
#